data_AF-A0A0R2FC25-F1
#
_entry.id   AF-A0A0R2FC25-F1
#
_cell.length_a   1.000
_cell.length_b   1.000
_cell.length_c   1.000
_cell.angle_alpha   90.00
_cell.angle_beta   90.00
_cell.angle_gamma   90.00
#
_symmetry.space_group_name_H-M   'P 1'
#
loop_
_entity.id
_entity.type
_entity.pdbx_description
1 polymer ?
#
loop_
_entity_poly.entity_id
_entity_poly.type
_entity_poly.pdbx_seq_one_letter_code
_entity_poly.pdbx_strand_id
1 'polypeptide(L)'
;MLGVMAIGLGLGLISSQSNAEAASTNTTPKSIRGIWYAPLSKKSYTTMQVTAHAVNYWTVNSKGHRISAKHVMLSSSAKYRHSYKRLSVKKTTAFSNSRYWWQMVDSNAQSVGGYVDGLAFWDYRATYHHKKYRVLGTYIRQSYVTAYSKVRTQHDFSYTATPKQLNSLGIQR
;
A
#
# COMPACT_ATOMS: atom_id res chain seq x y z
N MET A 1 14.09 -49.65 -50.29
CA MET A 1 13.23 -49.41 -49.10
C MET A 1 14.15 -48.92 -47.99
N LEU A 2 14.38 -47.61 -47.86
CA LEU A 2 13.62 -46.64 -47.03
C LEU A 2 13.48 -47.08 -45.57
N GLY A 3 14.23 -46.42 -44.68
CA GLY A 3 14.23 -46.65 -43.24
C GLY A 3 14.98 -45.54 -42.48
N VAL A 4 14.41 -44.34 -42.58
CA VAL A 4 14.62 -43.07 -41.85
C VAL A 4 15.47 -43.13 -40.56
N MET A 5 16.52 -42.29 -40.52
CA MET A 5 17.19 -41.85 -39.28
C MET A 5 16.29 -40.84 -38.54
N ALA A 6 16.05 -41.04 -37.25
CA ALA A 6 15.44 -40.04 -36.38
C ALA A 6 16.47 -39.59 -35.32
N ILE A 7 17.01 -38.39 -35.51
CA ILE A 7 17.84 -37.68 -34.54
C ILE A 7 16.92 -37.10 -33.47
N GLY A 8 16.95 -37.67 -32.27
CA GLY A 8 16.24 -37.14 -31.10
C GLY A 8 16.96 -35.94 -30.51
N LEU A 9 16.62 -34.73 -30.97
CA LEU A 9 17.00 -33.48 -30.31
C LEU A 9 16.15 -33.29 -29.05
N GLY A 10 16.65 -33.78 -27.92
CA GLY A 10 16.09 -33.48 -26.59
C GLY A 10 16.40 -32.04 -26.19
N LEU A 11 15.57 -31.09 -26.62
CA LEU A 11 15.53 -29.73 -26.05
C LEU A 11 14.91 -29.79 -24.65
N GLY A 12 15.77 -29.90 -23.64
CA GLY A 12 15.41 -29.71 -22.24
C GLY A 12 14.96 -28.28 -22.00
N LEU A 13 13.65 -28.03 -22.11
CA LEU A 13 13.00 -26.83 -21.60
C LEU A 13 13.14 -26.84 -20.08
N ILE A 14 14.14 -26.12 -19.57
CA ILE A 14 14.18 -25.68 -18.18
C ILE A 14 13.04 -24.67 -18.04
N SER A 15 11.84 -25.16 -17.70
CA SER A 15 10.77 -24.30 -17.23
C SER A 15 11.23 -23.71 -15.91
N SER A 16 11.69 -22.45 -15.97
CA SER A 16 11.79 -21.61 -14.79
C SER A 16 10.38 -21.50 -14.23
N GLN A 17 10.08 -22.35 -13.24
CA GLN A 17 8.98 -22.15 -12.32
C GLN A 17 9.22 -20.78 -11.68
N SER A 18 8.64 -19.75 -12.30
CA SER A 18 8.38 -18.53 -11.59
C SER A 18 7.46 -18.96 -10.46
N ASN A 19 7.99 -18.91 -9.23
CA ASN A 19 7.16 -18.91 -8.05
C ASN A 19 6.27 -17.68 -8.19
N ALA A 20 5.10 -17.86 -8.81
CA ALA A 20 4.00 -16.93 -8.76
C ALA A 20 3.58 -16.91 -7.29
N GLU A 21 4.28 -16.07 -6.53
CA GLU A 21 4.02 -15.82 -5.12
C GLU A 21 2.55 -15.40 -5.05
N ALA A 22 1.72 -16.28 -4.47
CA ALA A 22 0.29 -16.09 -4.40
C ALA A 22 0.01 -14.68 -3.86
N ALA A 23 -0.64 -13.86 -4.69
CA ALA A 23 -1.05 -12.52 -4.35
C ALA A 23 -2.06 -12.63 -3.19
N SER A 24 -1.58 -12.66 -1.93
CA SER A 24 -2.43 -12.76 -0.75
C SER A 24 -3.45 -11.62 -0.79
N THR A 25 -4.70 -11.99 -1.02
CA THR A 25 -5.72 -11.08 -1.55
C THR A 25 -6.26 -10.09 -0.53
N ASN A 26 -6.12 -10.36 0.77
CA ASN A 26 -6.77 -9.60 1.85
C ASN A 26 -5.88 -9.36 3.10
N THR A 27 -4.59 -9.74 3.05
CA THR A 27 -3.69 -9.62 4.21
C THR A 27 -2.55 -8.64 3.92
N THR A 28 -2.39 -7.61 4.78
CA THR A 28 -1.32 -6.62 4.63
C THR A 28 0.06 -7.23 4.96
N PRO A 29 1.15 -6.83 4.31
CA PRO A 29 2.50 -7.31 4.64
C PRO A 29 2.93 -6.90 6.05
N LYS A 30 3.72 -7.74 6.75
CA LYS A 30 4.20 -7.44 8.11
C LYS A 30 5.01 -6.14 8.18
N SER A 31 5.76 -5.80 7.12
CA SER A 31 6.63 -4.61 7.09
C SER A 31 5.88 -3.33 7.39
N ILE A 32 4.67 -3.16 6.88
CA ILE A 32 3.91 -1.92 7.02
C ILE A 32 2.91 -1.90 8.19
N ARG A 33 2.74 -3.04 8.89
CA ARG A 33 1.77 -3.16 9.98
C ARG A 33 2.16 -2.27 11.18
N GLY A 34 1.17 -1.93 11.99
CA GLY A 34 1.28 -1.15 13.22
C GLY A 34 0.67 0.24 13.11
N ILE A 35 1.04 1.11 14.05
CA ILE A 35 0.50 2.47 14.17
C ILE A 35 1.45 3.47 13.51
N TRP A 36 0.88 4.47 12.85
CA TRP A 36 1.57 5.51 12.11
C TRP A 36 0.89 6.87 12.36
N TYR A 37 1.67 7.95 12.38
CA TYR A 37 1.23 9.28 12.79
C TYR A 37 1.61 10.33 11.75
N ALA A 38 0.63 11.13 11.34
CA ALA A 38 0.85 12.36 10.59
C ALA A 38 0.47 13.56 11.47
N PRO A 39 1.27 14.63 11.54
CA PRO A 39 0.88 15.83 12.28
C PRO A 39 -0.38 16.42 11.65
N LEU A 40 -1.38 16.70 12.48
CA LEU A 40 -2.62 17.38 12.05
C LEU A 40 -2.61 18.85 12.50
N SER A 41 -2.05 19.11 13.68
CA SER A 41 -1.80 20.43 14.22
C SER A 41 -0.63 20.35 15.21
N LYS A 42 -0.21 21.50 15.75
CA LYS A 42 0.80 21.56 16.83
C LYS A 42 0.45 20.67 18.05
N LYS A 43 -0.82 20.32 18.24
CA LYS A 43 -1.32 19.59 19.42
C LYS A 43 -2.01 18.26 19.08
N SER A 44 -2.04 17.84 17.81
CA SER A 44 -2.76 16.63 17.41
C SER A 44 -2.14 15.92 16.22
N TYR A 45 -2.43 14.62 16.12
CA TYR A 45 -1.97 13.75 15.05
C TYR A 45 -3.13 12.96 14.48
N THR A 46 -3.18 12.88 13.16
CA THR A 46 -3.93 11.83 12.48
C THR A 46 -3.17 10.52 12.68
N THR A 47 -3.86 9.52 13.21
CA THR A 47 -3.32 8.21 13.49
C THR A 47 -3.92 7.20 12.53
N MET A 48 -3.05 6.41 11.91
CA MET A 48 -3.42 5.29 11.07
C MET A 48 -2.91 4.00 11.69
N GLN A 49 -3.77 2.98 11.78
CA GLN A 49 -3.38 1.64 12.18
C GLN A 49 -3.59 0.67 11.03
N VAL A 50 -2.49 0.10 10.57
CA VAL A 50 -2.47 -0.97 9.57
C VAL A 50 -2.35 -2.30 10.32
N THR A 51 -3.40 -3.11 10.28
CA THR A 51 -3.41 -4.48 10.80
C THR A 51 -3.34 -5.46 9.64
N ALA A 52 -3.28 -6.76 9.93
CA ALA A 52 -3.35 -7.79 8.89
C ALA A 52 -4.59 -7.61 7.98
N HIS A 53 -5.74 -7.24 8.54
CA HIS A 53 -7.05 -7.34 7.87
C HIS A 53 -7.86 -6.04 7.85
N ALA A 54 -7.26 -4.93 8.30
CA ALA A 54 -7.91 -3.64 8.33
C ALA A 54 -6.93 -2.47 8.38
N VAL A 55 -7.35 -1.35 7.80
CA VAL A 55 -6.75 -0.03 7.99
C VAL A 55 -7.76 0.82 8.75
N ASN A 56 -7.32 1.44 9.85
CA ASN A 56 -8.18 2.25 10.72
C ASN A 56 -7.58 3.64 10.91
N TYR A 57 -8.43 4.63 11.15
CA TYR A 57 -8.05 6.01 11.39
C TYR A 57 -8.71 6.58 12.64
N TRP A 58 -7.99 7.44 13.34
CA TRP A 58 -8.50 8.29 14.42
C TRP A 58 -7.53 9.44 14.67
N THR A 59 -7.90 10.34 15.56
CA THR A 59 -7.06 11.47 15.99
C THR A 59 -6.60 11.24 17.41
N VAL A 60 -5.33 11.54 17.68
CA VAL A 60 -4.78 11.60 19.04
C VAL A 60 -4.28 12.99 19.35
N ASN A 61 -4.30 13.39 20.62
CA ASN A 61 -3.65 14.62 21.08
C ASN A 61 -2.12 14.42 21.20
N SER A 62 -1.41 15.48 21.62
CA SER A 62 0.04 15.44 21.82
C SER A 62 0.51 14.39 22.83
N LYS A 63 -0.31 14.10 23.85
CA LYS A 63 -0.06 13.05 24.85
C LYS A 63 -0.33 11.64 24.32
N GLY A 64 -1.04 11.50 23.19
CA GLY A 64 -1.39 10.22 22.57
C GLY A 64 -2.76 9.69 22.97
N HIS A 65 -3.54 10.47 23.71
CA HIS A 65 -4.91 10.08 24.03
C HIS A 65 -5.76 10.27 22.79
N ARG A 66 -6.60 9.28 22.50
CA ARG A 66 -7.56 9.33 21.39
C ARG A 66 -8.61 10.40 21.68
N ILE A 67 -8.80 11.31 20.73
CA ILE A 67 -9.75 12.44 20.82
C ILE A 67 -10.84 12.41 19.76
N SER A 68 -10.86 11.40 18.90
CA SER A 68 -11.95 11.14 17.97
C SER A 68 -12.30 9.65 17.93
N ALA A 69 -13.46 9.33 17.37
CA ALA A 69 -13.86 7.95 17.17
C ALA A 69 -12.88 7.22 16.24
N LYS A 70 -12.73 5.91 16.45
CA LYS A 70 -11.95 5.06 15.56
C LYS A 70 -12.82 4.66 14.38
N HIS A 71 -12.38 5.02 13.19
CA HIS A 71 -13.05 4.69 11.93
C HIS A 71 -12.29 3.58 11.20
N VAL A 72 -13.02 2.58 10.74
CA VAL A 72 -12.49 1.56 9.83
C VAL A 72 -12.49 2.18 8.43
N MET A 73 -11.33 2.28 7.80
CA MET A 73 -11.18 2.81 6.43
C MET A 73 -11.26 1.69 5.41
N LEU A 74 -10.53 0.60 5.67
CA LEU A 74 -10.50 -0.59 4.84
C LEU A 74 -10.62 -1.82 5.74
N SER A 75 -11.38 -2.83 5.31
CA SER A 75 -11.43 -4.11 6.01
C SER A 75 -11.67 -5.28 5.06
N SER A 76 -11.10 -6.44 5.38
CA SER A 76 -11.44 -7.71 4.76
C SER A 76 -12.53 -8.48 5.50
N SER A 77 -13.07 -7.93 6.60
CA SER A 77 -14.11 -8.58 7.41
C SER A 77 -15.45 -8.59 6.67
N ALA A 78 -16.13 -9.74 6.70
CA ALA A 78 -17.46 -9.91 6.14
C ALA A 78 -18.51 -8.98 6.77
N LYS A 79 -18.35 -8.63 8.06
CA LYS A 79 -19.23 -7.69 8.78
C LYS A 79 -19.37 -6.33 8.09
N TYR A 80 -18.32 -5.93 7.36
CA TYR A 80 -18.20 -4.60 6.77
C TYR A 80 -18.34 -4.62 5.23
N ARG A 81 -18.78 -5.75 4.66
CA ARG A 81 -18.82 -6.00 3.21
C ARG A 81 -19.63 -4.97 2.41
N HIS A 82 -20.64 -4.34 3.04
CA HIS A 82 -21.59 -3.42 2.38
C HIS A 82 -21.47 -1.96 2.85
N SER A 83 -20.65 -1.69 3.87
CA SER A 83 -20.58 -0.37 4.52
C SER A 83 -19.19 0.27 4.47
N TYR A 84 -18.17 -0.48 4.08
CA TYR A 84 -16.80 0.01 4.02
C TYR A 84 -16.08 -0.48 2.77
N LYS A 85 -15.06 0.29 2.36
CA LYS A 85 -14.16 -0.05 1.27
C LYS A 85 -13.43 -1.36 1.58
N ARG A 86 -13.47 -2.33 0.66
CA ARG A 86 -12.89 -3.67 0.90
C ARG A 86 -11.37 -3.62 0.85
N LEU A 87 -10.71 -4.17 1.87
CA LEU A 87 -9.26 -4.34 1.85
C LEU A 87 -8.89 -5.43 0.84
N SER A 88 -8.32 -5.04 -0.30
CA SER A 88 -7.59 -5.96 -1.17
C SER A 88 -6.14 -5.54 -1.26
N VAL A 89 -5.22 -6.49 -1.06
CA VAL A 89 -3.78 -6.24 -1.09
C VAL A 89 -3.22 -6.85 -2.37
N LYS A 90 -2.63 -6.01 -3.22
CA LYS A 90 -1.93 -6.46 -4.41
C LYS A 90 -0.52 -5.88 -4.41
N LYS A 91 0.48 -6.74 -4.58
CA LYS A 91 1.82 -6.28 -4.98
C LYS A 91 1.71 -5.93 -6.46
N THR A 92 2.06 -4.70 -6.80
CA THR A 92 1.95 -4.21 -8.18
C THR A 92 3.31 -3.76 -8.67
N THR A 93 3.58 -4.00 -9.95
CA THR A 93 4.75 -3.48 -10.66
C THR A 93 4.52 -2.06 -11.20
N ALA A 94 3.26 -1.60 -11.20
CA ALA A 94 2.90 -0.20 -11.50
C ALA A 94 3.44 0.76 -10.43
N PHE A 95 4.05 0.25 -9.38
CA PHE A 95 4.85 0.99 -8.43
C PHE A 95 6.12 0.13 -8.19
N SER A 96 7.29 0.71 -7.90
CA SER A 96 8.53 -0.09 -7.70
C SER A 96 8.33 -1.35 -6.82
N ASN A 97 9.13 -2.41 -7.03
CA ASN A 97 8.95 -3.76 -6.48
C ASN A 97 8.68 -3.91 -4.95
N SER A 98 8.87 -2.85 -4.17
CA SER A 98 8.66 -2.81 -2.71
C SER A 98 7.30 -2.25 -2.30
N ARG A 99 6.37 -2.09 -3.24
CA ARG A 99 5.15 -1.29 -3.02
C ARG A 99 3.89 -2.11 -3.13
N TYR A 100 2.94 -1.75 -2.29
CA TYR A 100 1.69 -2.46 -2.15
C TYR A 100 0.55 -1.53 -2.48
N TRP A 101 -0.42 -2.07 -3.19
CA TRP A 101 -1.63 -1.39 -3.57
C TRP A 101 -2.77 -1.89 -2.70
N TRP A 102 -3.53 -0.96 -2.14
CA TRP A 102 -4.78 -1.23 -1.46
C TRP A 102 -5.91 -0.66 -2.27
N GLN A 103 -6.80 -1.54 -2.71
CA GLN A 103 -7.96 -1.10 -3.45
C GLN A 103 -8.99 -0.51 -2.47
N MET A 104 -9.46 0.70 -2.73
CA MET A 104 -10.70 1.19 -2.13
C MET A 104 -11.83 0.81 -3.09
N VAL A 105 -12.39 -0.39 -2.96
CA VAL A 105 -13.59 -0.72 -3.76
C VAL A 105 -14.77 -0.05 -3.07
N ASP A 106 -15.35 0.97 -3.68
CA ASP A 106 -16.74 1.29 -3.39
C ASP A 106 -17.58 0.13 -3.95
N SER A 107 -18.15 -0.68 -3.05
CA SER A 107 -18.96 -1.83 -3.45
C SER A 107 -20.25 -1.44 -4.17
N ASN A 108 -20.64 -0.17 -4.17
CA ASN A 108 -21.83 0.32 -4.85
C ASN A 108 -21.57 0.87 -6.27
N ALA A 109 -20.31 0.91 -6.73
CA ALA A 109 -19.94 1.43 -8.04
C ALA A 109 -19.06 0.46 -8.85
N GLN A 110 -19.23 -0.86 -8.65
CA GLN A 110 -18.63 -1.86 -9.53
C GLN A 110 -19.36 -1.90 -10.88
N SER A 111 -19.15 -0.90 -11.73
CA SER A 111 -19.29 -1.09 -13.17
C SER A 111 -17.97 -1.61 -13.74
N VAL A 112 -18.13 -2.55 -14.65
CA VAL A 112 -17.09 -3.37 -15.29
C VAL A 112 -15.98 -2.47 -15.86
N GLY A 113 -14.75 -2.60 -15.35
CA GLY A 113 -13.53 -2.11 -16.02
C GLY A 113 -12.76 -0.93 -15.39
N GLY A 114 -13.20 -0.33 -14.29
CA GLY A 114 -12.53 0.86 -13.72
C GLY A 114 -11.86 0.66 -12.36
N TYR A 115 -10.53 0.54 -12.30
CA TYR A 115 -9.77 0.66 -11.05
C TYR A 115 -9.56 2.14 -10.71
N VAL A 116 -10.53 2.78 -10.03
CA VAL A 116 -10.52 4.25 -9.98
C VAL A 116 -9.77 4.80 -8.76
N ASP A 117 -9.92 4.33 -7.52
CA ASP A 117 -9.39 5.08 -6.35
C ASP A 117 -8.62 4.23 -5.31
N GLY A 118 -7.59 3.49 -5.69
CA GLY A 118 -6.74 2.78 -4.72
C GLY A 118 -5.81 3.71 -3.93
N LEU A 119 -5.50 3.35 -2.68
CA LEU A 119 -4.40 3.93 -1.91
C LEU A 119 -3.16 3.04 -2.12
N ALA A 120 -2.06 3.61 -2.60
CA ALA A 120 -0.78 2.90 -2.67
C ALA A 120 0.07 3.31 -1.49
N PHE A 121 0.72 2.36 -0.81
CA PHE A 121 1.58 2.63 0.33
C PHE A 121 2.88 1.84 0.26
N TRP A 122 3.89 2.42 0.90
CA TRP A 122 5.23 1.87 1.02
C TRP A 122 5.87 2.46 2.26
N ASP A 123 6.71 1.69 2.94
CA ASP A 123 7.55 2.24 3.98
C ASP A 123 8.94 2.61 3.44
N TYR A 124 9.48 3.70 3.95
CA TYR A 124 10.81 4.21 3.62
C TYR A 124 11.45 4.82 4.86
N ARG A 125 12.74 5.17 4.74
CA ARG A 125 13.48 5.88 5.78
C ARG A 125 13.67 7.34 5.36
N ALA A 126 13.41 8.26 6.28
CA ALA A 126 13.67 9.68 6.12
C ALA A 126 14.54 10.20 7.27
N THR A 127 15.40 11.18 7.00
CA THR A 127 16.24 11.81 8.05
C THR A 127 15.77 13.23 8.27
N TYR A 128 15.56 13.62 9.53
CA TYR A 128 15.20 14.98 9.92
C TYR A 128 15.88 15.31 11.26
N HIS A 129 16.58 16.46 11.32
CA HIS A 129 17.47 16.83 12.45
C HIS A 129 18.34 15.67 12.95
N HIS A 130 19.09 15.04 12.04
CA HIS A 130 19.99 13.91 12.33
C HIS A 130 19.32 12.63 12.91
N LYS A 131 17.99 12.61 13.05
CA LYS A 131 17.23 11.44 13.46
C LYS A 131 16.64 10.73 12.24
N LYS A 132 16.78 9.41 12.20
CA LYS A 132 16.19 8.55 11.17
C LYS A 132 14.78 8.15 11.59
N TYR A 133 13.81 8.38 10.72
CA TYR A 133 12.41 8.04 10.90
C TYR A 133 12.02 6.95 9.91
N ARG A 134 11.22 6.00 10.38
CA ARG A 134 10.49 5.10 9.49
C ARG A 134 9.17 5.75 9.13
N VAL A 135 8.92 5.90 7.85
CA VAL A 135 7.79 6.62 7.30
C VAL A 135 7.00 5.70 6.37
N LEU A 136 5.68 5.79 6.43
CA LEU A 136 4.74 5.14 5.55
C LEU A 136 4.14 6.22 4.65
N GLY A 137 4.49 6.21 3.37
CA GLY A 137 3.86 7.06 2.37
C GLY A 137 2.55 6.43 1.92
N THR A 138 1.51 7.23 1.71
CA THR A 138 0.31 6.83 0.97
C THR A 138 0.08 7.82 -0.17
N TYR A 139 -0.04 7.29 -1.38
CA TYR A 139 -0.37 8.06 -2.56
C TYR A 139 -1.88 8.26 -2.67
N ILE A 140 -2.30 9.51 -2.88
CA ILE A 140 -3.66 9.89 -3.21
C ILE A 140 -3.64 10.41 -4.66
N ARG A 141 -4.76 10.28 -5.40
CA ARG A 141 -4.92 10.91 -6.72
C ARG A 141 -4.50 12.39 -6.66
N GLN A 142 -4.00 12.92 -7.79
CA GLN A 142 -3.48 14.29 -7.96
C GLN A 142 -2.03 14.54 -7.51
N SER A 143 -1.19 13.50 -7.48
CA SER A 143 0.23 13.65 -7.20
C SER A 143 0.58 14.06 -5.77
N TYR A 144 -0.31 13.87 -4.79
CA TYR A 144 0.01 14.15 -3.39
C TYR A 144 0.28 12.86 -2.60
N VAL A 145 1.37 12.85 -1.86
CA VAL A 145 1.75 11.78 -0.94
C VAL A 145 1.53 12.27 0.48
N THR A 146 0.59 11.65 1.19
CA THR A 146 0.49 11.82 2.64
C THR A 146 1.47 10.86 3.31
N ALA A 147 2.28 11.35 4.24
CA ALA A 147 3.29 10.55 4.90
C ALA A 147 3.03 10.44 6.40
N TYR A 148 3.15 9.23 6.92
CA TYR A 148 2.93 8.91 8.33
C TYR A 148 4.20 8.34 8.93
N SER A 149 4.65 8.89 10.05
CA SER A 149 5.83 8.43 10.76
C SER A 149 5.48 7.39 11.82
N LYS A 150 6.40 6.45 12.11
CA LYS A 150 6.16 5.41 13.14
C LYS A 150 6.11 5.98 14.56
N VAL A 151 6.73 7.13 14.76
CA VAL A 151 6.82 7.84 16.04
C VAL A 151 6.19 9.22 15.89
N ARG A 152 5.54 9.73 16.93
CA ARG A 152 4.94 11.07 16.89
C ARG A 152 6.02 12.13 16.69
N THR A 153 5.90 12.90 15.61
CA THR A 153 6.79 14.02 15.27
C THR A 153 5.99 15.14 14.63
N GLN A 154 6.36 16.39 14.94
CA GLN A 154 5.68 17.59 14.41
C GLN A 154 6.11 17.93 12.98
N HIS A 155 7.11 17.23 12.43
CA HIS A 155 7.51 17.39 11.04
C HIS A 155 6.56 16.62 10.12
N ASP A 156 5.98 17.33 9.16
CA ASP A 156 5.20 16.73 8.09
C ASP A 156 6.13 16.23 6.98
N PHE A 157 6.14 14.91 6.77
CA PHE A 157 6.91 14.28 5.70
C PHE A 157 6.11 14.22 4.38
N SER A 158 4.88 14.72 4.35
CA SER A 158 4.00 14.71 3.18
C SER A 158 4.53 15.65 2.10
N TYR A 159 4.30 15.30 0.83
CA TYR A 159 4.83 16.08 -0.28
C TYR A 159 3.97 15.93 -1.54
N THR A 160 3.99 16.96 -2.38
CA THR A 160 3.52 16.86 -3.76
C THR A 160 4.61 16.20 -4.60
N ALA A 161 4.31 15.04 -5.17
CA ALA A 161 5.18 14.29 -6.05
C ALA A 161 5.30 14.98 -7.42
N THR A 162 6.54 15.33 -7.78
CA THR A 162 6.92 15.73 -9.14
C THR A 162 6.71 14.58 -10.14
N PRO A 163 6.62 14.83 -11.46
CA PRO A 163 6.53 13.77 -12.47
C PRO A 163 7.65 12.72 -12.35
N LYS A 164 8.89 13.14 -12.05
CA LYS A 164 10.01 12.23 -11.80
C LYS A 164 9.79 11.34 -10.58
N GLN A 165 9.22 11.91 -9.50
CA GLN A 165 8.85 11.13 -8.32
C GLN A 165 7.66 10.21 -8.62
N LEU A 166 6.65 10.65 -9.37
CA LEU A 166 5.56 9.76 -9.83
C LEU A 166 6.09 8.58 -10.62
N ASN A 167 7.01 8.82 -11.56
CA ASN A 167 7.66 7.77 -12.32
C ASN A 167 8.51 6.82 -11.44
N SER A 168 9.22 7.34 -10.43
CA SER A 168 9.92 6.49 -9.44
C SER A 168 8.94 5.75 -8.52
N LEU A 169 7.73 6.29 -8.39
CA LEU A 169 6.58 5.63 -7.81
C LEU A 169 5.86 4.69 -8.79
N GLY A 170 6.34 4.52 -10.03
CA GLY A 170 5.75 3.69 -11.11
C GLY A 170 4.45 4.25 -11.72
N ILE A 171 4.02 5.42 -11.25
CA ILE A 171 2.83 6.12 -11.74
C ILE A 171 3.23 6.89 -12.99
N GLN A 172 2.88 6.36 -14.16
CA GLN A 172 3.05 7.05 -15.43
C GLN A 172 1.93 8.09 -15.58
N ARG A 173 2.30 9.32 -15.97
CA ARG A 173 1.39 10.35 -16.46
C ARG A 173 1.63 10.55 -17.95
#